data_AF-A0A348Y6U9-F1
#
_entry.id   AF-A0A348Y6U9-F1
#
_cell.length_a   1.000
_cell.length_b   1.000
_cell.length_c   1.000
_cell.angle_alpha   90.00
_cell.angle_beta   90.00
_cell.angle_gamma   90.00
#
_symmetry.space_group_name_H-M   'P 1'
#
loop_
_entity.id
_entity.type
_entity.pdbx_description
1 polymer ?
#
loop_
_entity_poly.entity_id
_entity_poly.type
_entity_poly.pdbx_seq_one_letter_code
_entity_poly.pdbx_strand_id
1 'polypeptide(L)'
;MPDISHLAIDSLPLAFGIIMAIIGLVFYTQALPGKFWQRFYAVLPGIVLCCFIPATLNSLGVFADGIGSKIYGFTATYLLPASLLLMTLSMDVPKILGLGWKAIAMFFAASIAIIISGPISLGIAKWVSPEMFTDDTLWRGFSAVAGSWIGGAANQAAMKELFGVSDDLFGMMILVDTTNASLWLLAILVMAKHSAKIDKFLRADSSSIDKVIAAVESYERDHARPA
;
A
#
# COMPACT_ATOMS: atom_id res chain seq x y z
N MET A 1 33.62 9.22 3.19
CA MET A 1 32.95 8.13 2.46
C MET A 1 33.39 8.24 1.02
N PRO A 2 33.84 7.15 0.36
CA PRO A 2 34.21 7.21 -1.04
C PRO A 2 32.98 7.57 -1.88
N ASP A 3 33.20 8.38 -2.91
CA ASP A 3 32.17 8.94 -3.80
C ASP A 3 31.60 7.84 -4.70
N ILE A 4 30.49 7.23 -4.26
CA ILE A 4 29.80 6.11 -4.96
C ILE A 4 28.83 6.64 -6.03
N SER A 5 28.76 7.95 -6.23
CA SER A 5 27.80 8.60 -7.16
C SER A 5 27.96 8.15 -8.61
N HIS A 6 29.15 7.68 -9.01
CA HIS A 6 29.40 7.13 -10.35
C HIS A 6 28.91 5.69 -10.59
N LEU A 7 28.45 4.98 -9.55
CA LEU A 7 27.95 3.59 -9.64
C LEU A 7 26.42 3.49 -9.51
N ALA A 8 25.75 4.59 -9.15
CA ALA A 8 24.31 4.60 -8.99
C ALA A 8 23.61 4.59 -10.36
N ILE A 9 22.54 3.79 -10.48
CA ILE A 9 21.80 3.66 -11.74
C ILE A 9 21.01 4.95 -12.00
N ASP A 10 21.36 5.63 -13.08
CA ASP A 10 20.81 6.93 -13.48
C ASP A 10 19.88 6.86 -14.71
N SER A 11 19.87 5.73 -15.41
CA SER A 11 19.09 5.53 -16.63
C SER A 11 17.74 4.86 -16.34
N LEU A 12 16.68 5.48 -16.85
CA LEU A 12 15.30 5.02 -16.65
C LEU A 12 15.09 3.58 -17.14
N PRO A 13 15.55 3.16 -18.34
CA PRO A 13 15.35 1.79 -18.81
C PRO A 13 16.04 0.75 -17.92
N LEU A 14 17.23 1.04 -17.41
CA LEU A 14 17.98 0.12 -16.55
C LEU A 14 17.31 0.01 -15.17
N ALA A 15 16.96 1.14 -14.57
CA ALA A 15 16.28 1.15 -13.28
C ALA A 15 14.93 0.43 -13.35
N PHE A 16 14.14 0.72 -14.38
CA PHE A 16 12.87 0.03 -14.64
C PHE A 16 13.07 -1.47 -14.88
N GLY A 17 14.06 -1.85 -15.70
CA GLY A 17 14.39 -3.25 -15.97
C GLY A 17 14.77 -4.03 -14.71
N ILE A 18 15.52 -3.41 -13.79
CA ILE A 18 15.86 -4.02 -12.49
C ILE A 18 14.63 -4.21 -11.62
N ILE A 19 13.74 -3.21 -11.54
CA ILE A 19 12.48 -3.34 -10.79
C ILE A 19 11.62 -4.47 -11.38
N MET A 20 11.49 -4.53 -12.70
CA MET A 20 10.75 -5.60 -13.37
C MET A 20 11.40 -6.97 -13.16
N ALA A 21 12.73 -7.05 -13.15
CA ALA A 21 13.46 -8.28 -12.84
C ALA A 21 13.24 -8.74 -11.40
N ILE A 22 13.20 -7.82 -10.44
CA ILE A 22 12.88 -8.11 -9.03
C ILE A 22 11.45 -8.66 -8.93
N ILE A 23 10.47 -7.99 -9.53
CA ILE A 23 9.07 -8.45 -9.52
C ILE A 23 8.95 -9.85 -10.16
N GLY A 24 9.58 -10.04 -11.31
CA GLY A 24 9.60 -11.32 -12.01
C GLY A 24 10.25 -12.43 -11.18
N LEU A 25 11.38 -12.15 -10.52
CA LEU A 25 12.06 -13.09 -9.64
C LEU A 25 11.18 -13.46 -8.44
N VAL A 26 10.52 -12.49 -7.82
CA VAL A 26 9.62 -12.71 -6.67
C VAL A 26 8.45 -13.61 -7.06
N PHE A 27 7.78 -13.34 -8.18
CA PHE A 27 6.67 -14.19 -8.62
C PHE A 27 7.13 -15.57 -9.09
N TYR A 28 8.28 -15.65 -9.76
CA TYR A 28 8.88 -16.93 -10.13
C TYR A 28 9.16 -17.80 -8.91
N THR A 29 9.84 -17.24 -7.90
CA THR A 29 10.19 -17.96 -6.67
C THR A 29 8.97 -18.28 -5.81
N GLN A 30 7.93 -17.45 -5.84
CA GLN A 30 6.65 -17.73 -5.19
C GLN A 30 5.91 -18.92 -5.81
N ALA A 31 6.02 -19.11 -7.13
CA ALA A 31 5.41 -20.23 -7.84
C ALA A 31 6.20 -21.55 -7.68
N LEU A 32 7.42 -21.52 -7.13
CA LEU A 32 8.23 -22.73 -6.97
C LEU A 32 7.64 -23.68 -5.90
N PRO A 33 7.57 -24.99 -6.17
CA PRO A 33 6.99 -25.97 -5.26
C PRO A 33 7.89 -26.36 -4.07
N GLY A 34 9.06 -25.74 -3.93
CA GLY A 34 10.04 -26.10 -2.90
C GLY A 34 9.53 -25.79 -1.47
N LYS A 35 9.74 -26.74 -0.53
CA LYS A 35 9.36 -26.58 0.89
C LYS A 35 9.94 -25.32 1.54
N PHE A 36 11.12 -24.86 1.10
CA PHE A 36 11.73 -23.62 1.55
C PHE A 36 10.91 -22.40 1.11
N TRP A 37 10.63 -22.27 -0.19
CA TRP A 37 9.88 -21.14 -0.76
C TRP A 37 8.47 -21.07 -0.22
N GLN A 38 7.77 -22.20 -0.09
CA GLN A 38 6.44 -22.24 0.52
C GLN A 38 6.42 -21.73 1.96
N ARG A 39 7.45 -22.05 2.76
CA ARG A 39 7.58 -21.55 4.14
C ARG A 39 7.98 -20.07 4.19
N PHE A 40 8.84 -19.63 3.27
CA PHE A 40 9.26 -18.23 3.18
C PHE A 40 8.08 -17.32 2.80
N TYR A 41 7.37 -17.64 1.71
CA TYR A 41 6.19 -16.90 1.26
C TYR A 41 4.98 -17.05 2.19
N ALA A 42 4.99 -18.08 3.03
CA ALA A 42 4.04 -18.19 4.13
C ALA A 42 4.22 -17.13 5.23
N VAL A 43 5.41 -16.52 5.33
CA VAL A 43 5.74 -15.47 6.30
C VAL A 43 5.79 -14.10 5.62
N LEU A 44 6.44 -14.00 4.46
CA LEU A 44 6.59 -12.77 3.68
C LEU A 44 5.89 -12.90 2.33
N PRO A 45 4.67 -12.36 2.18
CA PRO A 45 3.95 -12.38 0.91
C PRO A 45 4.74 -11.72 -0.23
N GLY A 46 4.58 -12.21 -1.46
CA GLY A 46 5.33 -11.69 -2.61
C GLY A 46 5.13 -10.19 -2.85
N ILE A 47 3.90 -9.68 -2.70
CA ILE A 47 3.61 -8.25 -2.84
C ILE A 47 4.40 -7.38 -1.84
N VAL A 48 4.63 -7.87 -0.62
CA VAL A 48 5.45 -7.18 0.38
C VAL A 48 6.89 -7.07 -0.12
N LEU A 49 7.45 -8.16 -0.64
CA LEU A 49 8.81 -8.15 -1.19
C LEU A 49 8.95 -7.21 -2.40
N CYS A 50 7.93 -7.13 -3.25
CA CYS A 50 7.90 -6.19 -4.37
C CYS A 50 7.95 -4.72 -3.92
N CYS A 51 7.46 -4.40 -2.71
CA CYS A 51 7.57 -3.06 -2.14
C CYS A 51 8.92 -2.84 -1.43
N PHE A 52 9.32 -3.78 -0.57
CA PHE A 52 10.49 -3.58 0.30
C PHE A 52 11.83 -3.79 -0.39
N ILE A 53 11.96 -4.69 -1.37
CA ILE A 53 13.23 -4.92 -2.06
C ILE A 53 13.67 -3.67 -2.83
N PRO A 54 12.84 -3.06 -3.71
CA PRO A 54 13.22 -1.84 -4.40
C PRO A 54 13.47 -0.67 -3.45
N ALA A 55 12.66 -0.53 -2.39
CA ALA A 55 12.84 0.50 -1.37
C ALA A 55 14.20 0.35 -0.65
N THR A 56 14.59 -0.88 -0.30
CA THR A 56 15.88 -1.15 0.35
C THR A 56 17.05 -0.85 -0.59
N LEU A 57 16.96 -1.25 -1.86
CA LEU A 57 17.99 -0.92 -2.86
C LEU A 57 18.13 0.59 -3.05
N ASN A 58 17.02 1.34 -3.03
CA ASN A 58 17.03 2.79 -3.05
C ASN A 58 17.74 3.36 -1.81
N SER A 59 17.42 2.89 -0.61
CA SER A 59 18.10 3.31 0.62
C SER A 59 19.59 2.95 0.68
N LEU A 60 20.02 1.89 -0.02
CA LEU A 60 21.42 1.50 -0.15
C LEU A 60 22.19 2.30 -1.22
N GLY A 61 21.53 3.24 -1.91
CA GLY A 61 22.15 4.09 -2.93
C GLY A 61 22.37 3.40 -4.29
N VAL A 62 21.65 2.30 -4.55
CA VAL A 62 21.72 1.59 -5.86
C VAL A 62 21.11 2.42 -6.98
N PHE A 63 20.08 3.21 -6.66
CA PHE A 63 19.40 4.11 -7.58
C PHE A 63 19.91 5.54 -7.38
N ALA A 64 20.22 6.24 -8.48
CA ALA A 64 20.68 7.62 -8.42
C ALA A 64 19.56 8.58 -8.00
N ASP A 65 19.94 9.69 -7.34
CA ASP A 65 18.97 10.70 -6.93
C ASP A 65 18.18 11.23 -8.14
N GLY A 66 16.86 11.33 -7.98
CA GLY A 66 15.95 11.78 -9.04
C GLY A 66 15.56 10.71 -10.07
N ILE A 67 16.13 9.50 -10.05
CA ILE A 67 15.63 8.42 -10.93
C ILE A 67 14.24 7.96 -10.52
N GLY A 68 13.95 7.98 -9.20
CA GLY A 68 12.64 7.62 -8.65
C GLY A 68 11.50 8.46 -9.23
N SER A 69 11.70 9.77 -9.39
CA SER A 69 10.67 10.65 -9.98
C SER A 69 10.45 10.38 -11.46
N LYS A 70 11.50 10.00 -12.21
CA LYS A 70 11.38 9.59 -13.62
C LYS A 70 10.62 8.26 -13.76
N ILE A 71 10.92 7.28 -12.90
CA ILE A 71 10.21 6.00 -12.85
C ILE A 71 8.74 6.24 -12.49
N TYR A 72 8.49 7.05 -11.45
CA TYR A 72 7.14 7.42 -11.07
C TYR A 72 6.39 8.10 -12.22
N GLY A 73 7.00 9.08 -12.90
CA GLY A 73 6.40 9.75 -14.05
C GLY A 73 6.05 8.76 -15.18
N PHE A 74 6.99 7.91 -15.58
CA PHE A 74 6.74 6.90 -16.61
C PHE A 74 5.62 5.93 -16.21
N THR A 75 5.67 5.41 -14.98
CA THR A 75 4.67 4.46 -14.48
C THR A 75 3.29 5.10 -14.34
N ALA A 76 3.19 6.30 -13.75
CA ALA A 76 1.94 7.04 -13.59
C ALA A 76 1.31 7.44 -14.93
N THR A 77 2.11 7.74 -15.95
CA THR A 77 1.58 8.12 -17.29
C THR A 77 1.13 6.93 -18.12
N TYR A 78 1.86 5.82 -18.10
CA TYR A 78 1.61 4.72 -19.05
C TYR A 78 1.10 3.43 -18.39
N LEU A 79 1.72 3.02 -17.29
CA LEU A 79 1.44 1.72 -16.65
C LEU A 79 0.23 1.80 -15.74
N LEU A 80 0.11 2.86 -14.93
CA LEU A 80 -0.97 3.01 -13.97
C LEU A 80 -2.34 3.07 -14.68
N PRO A 81 -2.56 3.91 -15.72
CA PRO A 81 -3.86 3.95 -16.39
C PRO A 81 -4.21 2.63 -17.08
N ALA A 82 -3.23 1.98 -17.70
CA ALA A 82 -3.42 0.65 -18.30
C ALA A 82 -3.79 -0.40 -17.25
N SER A 83 -3.09 -0.41 -16.11
CA SER A 83 -3.39 -1.33 -15.00
C SER A 83 -4.76 -1.09 -14.38
N LEU A 84 -5.18 0.17 -14.24
CA LEU A 84 -6.52 0.52 -13.74
C LEU A 84 -7.60 0.08 -14.72
N LEU A 85 -7.38 0.26 -16.03
CA LEU A 85 -8.30 -0.22 -17.06
C LEU A 85 -8.42 -1.74 -17.01
N LEU A 86 -7.30 -2.47 -16.98
CA LEU A 86 -7.29 -3.93 -16.88
C LEU A 86 -7.95 -4.41 -15.59
N MET A 87 -7.63 -3.80 -14.46
CA MET A 87 -8.26 -4.11 -13.17
C MET A 87 -9.77 -3.87 -13.22
N THR A 88 -10.21 -2.77 -13.84
CA THR A 88 -11.64 -2.47 -13.99
C THR A 88 -12.34 -3.49 -14.87
N LEU A 89 -11.69 -3.96 -15.95
CA LEU A 89 -12.22 -5.00 -16.82
C LEU A 89 -12.27 -6.38 -16.15
N SER A 90 -11.31 -6.68 -15.27
CA SER A 90 -11.28 -7.92 -14.48
C SER A 90 -12.21 -7.88 -13.25
N MET A 91 -12.73 -6.71 -12.90
CA MET A 91 -13.55 -6.52 -11.72
C MET A 91 -15.00 -6.95 -11.96
N ASP A 92 -15.47 -7.91 -11.15
CA ASP A 92 -16.88 -8.33 -11.16
C ASP A 92 -17.73 -7.37 -10.30
N VAL A 93 -18.16 -6.27 -10.92
CA VAL A 93 -18.98 -5.23 -10.28
C VAL A 93 -20.23 -5.82 -9.59
N PRO A 94 -21.01 -6.72 -10.23
CA PRO A 94 -22.14 -7.36 -9.57
C PRO A 94 -21.77 -8.10 -8.27
N LYS A 95 -20.66 -8.85 -8.24
CA LYS A 95 -20.21 -9.55 -7.02
C LYS A 95 -19.80 -8.58 -5.92
N ILE A 96 -19.14 -7.49 -6.25
CA ILE A 96 -18.78 -6.44 -5.29
C ILE A 96 -20.05 -5.80 -4.70
N LEU A 97 -21.02 -5.47 -5.54
CA LEU A 97 -22.32 -4.98 -5.07
C LEU A 97 -23.06 -6.03 -4.23
N GLY A 98 -22.81 -7.32 -4.47
CA GLY A 98 -23.31 -8.44 -3.67
C GLY A 98 -22.80 -8.48 -2.23
N LEU A 99 -21.72 -7.76 -1.88
CA LEU A 99 -21.33 -7.51 -0.49
C LEU A 99 -22.38 -6.64 0.25
N GLY A 100 -23.15 -5.86 -0.50
CA GLY A 100 -24.28 -5.08 -0.02
C GLY A 100 -23.90 -4.02 1.01
N TRP A 101 -24.80 -3.80 1.98
CA TRP A 101 -24.63 -2.75 2.98
C TRP A 101 -23.39 -2.93 3.86
N LYS A 102 -22.91 -4.17 4.05
CA LYS A 102 -21.75 -4.47 4.91
C LYS A 102 -20.48 -3.79 4.41
N ALA A 103 -20.24 -3.76 3.09
CA ALA A 103 -19.07 -3.10 2.52
C ALA A 103 -19.10 -1.59 2.74
N ILE A 104 -20.27 -0.97 2.54
CA ILE A 104 -20.48 0.46 2.77
C ILE A 104 -20.29 0.80 4.25
N ALA A 105 -20.85 -0.01 5.16
CA ALA A 105 -20.69 0.17 6.60
C ALA A 105 -19.25 0.02 7.05
N MET A 106 -18.50 -0.95 6.50
CA MET A 106 -17.06 -1.10 6.75
C MET A 106 -16.28 0.13 6.31
N PHE A 107 -16.58 0.71 5.13
CA PHE A 107 -15.95 1.92 4.65
C PHE A 107 -16.18 3.11 5.59
N PHE A 108 -17.43 3.35 6.01
CA PHE A 108 -17.72 4.44 6.94
C PHE A 108 -17.15 4.18 8.33
N ALA A 109 -17.21 2.95 8.84
CA ALA A 109 -16.60 2.61 10.12
C ALA A 109 -15.10 2.87 10.12
N ALA A 110 -14.39 2.46 9.06
CA ALA A 110 -12.96 2.74 8.90
C ALA A 110 -12.69 4.25 8.78
N SER A 111 -13.49 4.96 7.98
CA SER A 111 -13.35 6.42 7.79
C SER A 111 -13.55 7.19 9.10
N ILE A 112 -14.60 6.86 9.86
CA ILE A 112 -14.88 7.46 11.17
C ILE A 112 -13.76 7.14 12.16
N ALA A 113 -13.26 5.90 12.15
CA ALA A 113 -12.13 5.52 13.00
C ALA A 113 -10.88 6.36 12.69
N ILE A 114 -10.56 6.60 11.41
CA ILE A 114 -9.46 7.47 10.99
C ILE A 114 -9.70 8.91 11.49
N ILE A 115 -10.89 9.46 11.23
CA ILE A 115 -11.26 10.83 11.63
C ILE A 115 -11.15 11.03 13.15
N ILE A 116 -11.57 10.05 13.96
CA ILE A 116 -11.51 10.12 15.42
C ILE A 116 -10.08 9.89 15.93
N SER A 117 -9.34 8.97 15.32
CA SER A 117 -7.98 8.64 15.73
C SER A 117 -7.01 9.81 15.58
N GLY A 118 -7.19 10.68 14.58
CA GLY A 118 -6.36 11.87 14.37
C GLY A 118 -6.34 12.79 15.61
N PRO A 119 -7.47 13.38 16.02
CA PRO A 119 -7.55 14.20 17.23
C PRO A 119 -7.10 13.48 18.50
N ILE A 120 -7.42 12.20 18.67
CA ILE A 120 -6.96 11.41 19.82
C ILE A 120 -5.42 11.32 19.84
N SER A 121 -4.80 11.00 18.70
CA SER A 121 -3.35 10.89 18.58
C SER A 121 -2.64 12.20 18.85
N LEU A 122 -3.16 13.31 18.34
CA LEU A 122 -2.65 14.66 18.60
C LEU A 122 -2.84 15.05 20.06
N GLY A 123 -3.96 14.69 20.68
CA GLY A 123 -4.20 14.92 22.11
C GLY A 123 -3.21 14.17 23.00
N ILE A 124 -2.93 12.90 22.69
CA ILE A 124 -1.92 12.10 23.40
C ILE A 124 -0.53 12.70 23.18
N ALA A 125 -0.17 13.05 21.95
CA ALA A 125 1.13 13.64 21.64
C ALA A 125 1.35 14.98 22.35
N LYS A 126 0.31 15.82 22.42
CA LYS A 126 0.35 17.09 23.16
C LYS A 126 0.57 16.90 24.66
N TRP A 127 0.08 15.79 25.22
CA TRP A 127 0.31 15.48 26.63
C TRP A 127 1.75 15.06 26.92
N VAL A 128 2.40 14.37 25.97
CA VAL A 128 3.77 13.86 26.12
C VAL A 128 4.83 14.93 25.81
N SER A 129 4.62 15.72 24.76
CA SER A 129 5.56 16.77 24.33
C SER A 129 4.79 17.99 23.83
N PRO A 130 4.39 18.88 24.75
CA PRO A 130 3.63 20.09 24.44
C PRO A 130 4.38 21.04 23.51
N GLU A 131 5.71 21.06 23.56
CA GLU A 131 6.55 21.90 22.72
C GLU A 131 6.40 21.66 21.21
N MET A 132 5.94 20.47 20.77
CA MET A 132 5.66 20.20 19.35
C MET A 132 4.42 20.93 18.82
N PHE A 133 3.60 21.52 19.68
CA PHE A 133 2.32 22.14 19.34
C PHE A 133 2.36 23.68 19.43
N THR A 134 3.54 24.29 19.46
CA THR A 134 3.69 25.74 19.64
C THR A 134 3.12 26.57 18.48
N ASP A 135 3.14 26.03 17.27
CA ASP A 135 2.68 26.70 16.06
C ASP A 135 1.26 26.28 15.64
N ASP A 136 0.69 25.26 16.30
CA ASP A 136 -0.62 24.65 16.00
C ASP A 136 -0.82 24.29 14.52
N THR A 137 0.25 23.85 13.82
CA THR A 137 0.18 23.48 12.40
C THR A 137 0.18 21.98 12.16
N LEU A 138 0.63 21.18 13.12
CA LEU A 138 0.82 19.73 12.99
C LEU A 138 -0.45 18.99 12.56
N TRP A 139 -1.63 19.43 13.02
CA TRP A 139 -2.91 18.84 12.64
C TRP A 139 -3.18 18.91 11.14
N ARG A 140 -2.62 19.91 10.43
CA ARG A 140 -2.73 20.06 8.98
C ARG A 140 -1.94 18.96 8.26
N GLY A 141 -0.79 18.56 8.82
CA GLY A 141 -0.07 17.39 8.32
C GLY A 141 -0.89 16.11 8.48
N PHE A 142 -1.54 15.93 9.64
CA PHE A 142 -2.41 14.79 9.90
C PHE A 142 -3.67 14.77 9.02
N SER A 143 -4.18 15.93 8.59
CA SER A 143 -5.30 15.97 7.64
C SER A 143 -4.88 15.42 6.27
N ALA A 144 -3.66 15.69 5.81
CA ALA A 144 -3.11 15.10 4.59
C ALA A 144 -2.97 13.58 4.69
N VAL A 145 -2.46 13.06 5.83
CA VAL A 145 -2.39 11.62 6.07
C VAL A 145 -3.80 11.00 6.07
N ALA A 146 -4.77 11.60 6.79
CA ALA A 146 -6.15 11.11 6.78
C ALA A 146 -6.75 11.10 5.36
N GLY A 147 -6.46 12.12 4.55
CA GLY A 147 -6.84 12.18 3.14
C GLY A 147 -6.29 11.00 2.33
N SER A 148 -5.02 10.63 2.54
CA SER A 148 -4.38 9.47 1.92
C SER A 148 -5.08 8.16 2.28
N TRP A 149 -5.39 7.94 3.55
CA TRP A 149 -5.99 6.66 4.00
C TRP A 149 -7.46 6.51 3.65
N ILE A 150 -8.21 7.62 3.52
CA ILE A 150 -9.64 7.58 3.16
C ILE A 150 -9.84 7.55 1.64
N GLY A 151 -9.01 8.27 0.86
CA GLY A 151 -9.20 8.39 -0.59
C GLY A 151 -7.94 8.53 -1.43
N GLY A 152 -6.78 8.17 -0.89
CA GLY A 152 -5.52 8.05 -1.63
C GLY A 152 -4.79 9.36 -1.89
N ALA A 153 -3.76 9.27 -2.75
CA ALA A 153 -2.84 10.38 -3.04
C ALA A 153 -3.53 11.65 -3.58
N ALA A 154 -4.64 11.50 -4.32
CA ALA A 154 -5.41 12.65 -4.80
C ALA A 154 -6.07 13.41 -3.64
N ASN A 155 -6.68 12.70 -2.69
CA ASN A 155 -7.26 13.31 -1.50
C ASN A 155 -6.18 13.89 -0.59
N GLN A 156 -5.04 13.22 -0.44
CA GLN A 156 -3.87 13.75 0.29
C GLN A 156 -3.39 15.08 -0.31
N ALA A 157 -3.24 15.18 -1.62
CA ALA A 157 -2.88 16.41 -2.31
C ALA A 157 -3.96 17.49 -2.14
N ALA A 158 -5.24 17.14 -2.22
CA ALA A 158 -6.33 18.08 -1.97
C ALA A 158 -6.30 18.65 -0.54
N MET A 159 -5.99 17.83 0.47
CA MET A 159 -5.86 18.28 1.86
C MET A 159 -4.67 19.25 2.04
N LYS A 160 -3.57 19.03 1.33
CA LYS A 160 -2.41 19.94 1.31
C LYS A 160 -2.83 21.35 0.90
N GLU A 161 -3.53 21.45 -0.23
CA GLU A 161 -3.98 22.73 -0.79
C GLU A 161 -5.07 23.36 0.08
N LEU A 162 -6.05 22.57 0.54
CA LEU A 162 -7.18 23.06 1.33
C LEU A 162 -6.76 23.65 2.68
N PHE A 163 -5.81 23.01 3.35
CA PHE A 163 -5.38 23.40 4.70
C PHE A 163 -4.05 24.16 4.73
N GLY A 164 -3.46 24.46 3.56
CA GLY A 164 -2.19 25.16 3.47
C GLY A 164 -1.07 24.45 4.25
N VAL A 165 -0.91 23.15 3.99
CA VAL A 165 0.18 22.35 4.57
C VAL A 165 1.49 22.77 3.89
N SER A 166 2.47 23.26 4.66
CA SER A 166 3.78 23.63 4.13
C SER A 166 4.46 22.45 3.42
N ASP A 167 5.26 22.71 2.39
CA ASP A 167 5.97 21.66 1.64
C ASP A 167 6.84 20.76 2.53
N ASP A 168 7.52 21.33 3.53
CA ASP A 168 8.34 20.57 4.47
C ASP A 168 7.49 19.59 5.29
N LEU A 169 6.44 20.09 5.95
CA LEU A 169 5.49 19.25 6.71
C LEU A 169 4.82 18.21 5.81
N PHE A 170 4.43 18.59 4.59
CA PHE A 170 3.81 17.69 3.62
C PHE A 170 4.77 16.57 3.19
N GLY A 171 6.03 16.90 2.90
CA GLY A 171 7.08 15.92 2.56
C GLY A 171 7.35 14.95 3.72
N MET A 172 7.43 15.45 4.95
CA MET A 172 7.55 14.61 6.15
C MET A 172 6.34 13.67 6.31
N MET A 173 5.13 14.18 6.10
CA MET A 173 3.91 13.37 6.19
C MET A 173 3.84 12.30 5.09
N ILE A 174 4.26 12.60 3.86
CA ILE A 174 4.35 11.58 2.79
C ILE A 174 5.31 10.46 3.17
N LEU A 175 6.46 10.80 3.74
CA LEU A 175 7.45 9.81 4.16
C LEU A 175 6.89 8.90 5.26
N VAL A 176 6.27 9.49 6.29
CA VAL A 176 5.63 8.76 7.39
C VAL A 176 4.50 7.89 6.86
N ASP A 177 3.64 8.44 6.02
CA ASP A 177 2.49 7.77 5.43
C ASP A 177 2.90 6.55 4.58
N THR A 178 3.83 6.74 3.65
CA THR A 178 4.32 5.67 2.76
C THR A 178 5.03 4.56 3.55
N THR A 179 5.80 4.93 4.57
CA THR A 179 6.50 3.98 5.44
C THR A 179 5.49 3.18 6.27
N ASN A 180 4.53 3.85 6.89
CA ASN A 180 3.49 3.20 7.68
C ASN A 180 2.62 2.29 6.81
N ALA A 181 2.20 2.74 5.63
CA ALA A 181 1.44 1.94 4.67
C ALA A 181 2.18 0.64 4.29
N SER A 182 3.49 0.72 4.05
CA SER A 182 4.32 -0.45 3.72
C SER A 182 4.39 -1.45 4.88
N LEU A 183 4.55 -0.98 6.12
CA LEU A 183 4.54 -1.84 7.32
C LEU A 183 3.15 -2.44 7.57
N TRP A 184 2.10 -1.65 7.36
CA TRP A 184 0.72 -2.07 7.60
C TRP A 184 0.23 -3.08 6.55
N LEU A 185 0.70 -2.95 5.30
CA LEU A 185 0.46 -3.95 4.26
C LEU A 185 0.95 -5.34 4.68
N LEU A 186 2.16 -5.42 5.25
CA LEU A 186 2.67 -6.68 5.80
C LEU A 186 1.77 -7.20 6.93
N ALA A 187 1.40 -6.34 7.89
CA ALA A 187 0.53 -6.73 9.01
C ALA A 187 -0.82 -7.27 8.52
N ILE A 188 -1.48 -6.59 7.58
CA ILE A 188 -2.77 -6.99 7.02
C ILE A 188 -2.65 -8.33 6.29
N LEU A 189 -1.62 -8.55 5.48
CA LEU A 189 -1.47 -9.80 4.74
C LEU A 189 -1.17 -10.99 5.65
N VAL A 190 -0.40 -10.79 6.71
CA VAL A 190 -0.18 -11.81 7.75
C VAL A 190 -1.48 -12.12 8.49
N MET A 191 -2.27 -11.09 8.81
CA MET A 191 -3.60 -11.27 9.44
C MET A 191 -4.59 -11.97 8.51
N ALA A 192 -4.62 -11.62 7.22
CA ALA A 192 -5.50 -12.21 6.22
C ALA A 192 -5.29 -13.72 6.10
N LYS A 193 -4.03 -14.18 6.18
CA LYS A 193 -3.72 -15.62 6.20
C LYS A 193 -4.28 -16.35 7.44
N HIS A 194 -4.50 -15.62 8.53
CA HIS A 194 -5.06 -16.14 9.77
C HIS A 194 -6.50 -15.66 10.01
N SER A 195 -7.20 -15.22 8.95
CA SER A 195 -8.54 -14.62 9.01
C SER A 195 -9.52 -15.45 9.85
N ALA A 196 -9.62 -16.76 9.60
CA ALA A 196 -10.55 -17.63 10.32
C ALA A 196 -10.39 -17.60 11.86
N LYS A 197 -9.16 -17.45 12.37
CA LYS A 197 -8.92 -17.32 13.83
C LYS A 197 -9.34 -15.94 14.34
N ILE A 198 -9.02 -14.90 13.56
CA ILE A 198 -9.34 -13.51 13.89
C ILE A 198 -10.85 -13.30 13.85
N ASP A 199 -11.53 -13.80 12.81
CA ASP A 199 -12.97 -13.71 12.63
C ASP A 199 -13.71 -14.40 13.79
N LYS A 200 -13.23 -15.57 14.23
CA LYS A 200 -13.78 -16.25 15.41
C LYS A 200 -13.58 -15.45 16.69
N PHE A 201 -12.41 -14.82 16.87
CA PHE A 201 -12.12 -13.99 18.03
C PHE A 201 -12.98 -12.73 18.07
N LEU A 202 -13.17 -12.07 16.92
CA LEU A 202 -13.97 -10.86 16.76
C LEU A 202 -15.48 -11.15 16.61
N ARG A 203 -15.87 -12.43 16.49
CA ARG A 203 -17.24 -12.88 16.17
C ARG A 203 -17.76 -12.25 14.87
N ALA A 204 -16.89 -12.13 13.88
CA ALA A 204 -17.21 -11.55 12.57
C ALA A 204 -18.00 -12.54 11.71
N ASP A 205 -18.97 -12.04 10.94
CA ASP A 205 -19.71 -12.80 9.94
C ASP A 205 -19.07 -12.60 8.56
N SER A 206 -18.25 -13.57 8.15
CA SER A 206 -17.51 -13.61 6.87
C SER A 206 -18.33 -14.16 5.70
N SER A 207 -19.58 -14.58 5.90
CA SER A 207 -20.34 -15.35 4.90
C SER A 207 -20.49 -14.66 3.53
N SER A 208 -20.58 -13.33 3.50
CA SER A 208 -20.63 -12.54 2.27
C SER A 208 -19.29 -12.54 1.53
N ILE A 209 -18.18 -12.53 2.26
CA ILE A 209 -16.81 -12.57 1.70
C ILE A 209 -16.54 -13.97 1.13
N ASP A 210 -16.91 -15.02 1.88
CA ASP A 210 -16.70 -16.41 1.47
C ASP A 210 -17.40 -16.72 0.14
N LYS A 211 -18.61 -16.17 -0.08
CA LYS A 211 -19.34 -16.29 -1.35
C LYS A 211 -18.58 -15.64 -2.51
N VAL A 212 -17.98 -14.46 -2.28
CA VAL A 212 -17.21 -13.76 -3.31
C VAL A 212 -15.92 -14.52 -3.62
N ILE A 213 -15.21 -15.01 -2.59
CA ILE A 213 -14.00 -15.85 -2.76
C ILE A 213 -14.32 -17.08 -3.60
N ALA A 214 -15.36 -17.84 -3.22
CA ALA A 214 -15.76 -19.04 -3.95
C ALA A 214 -16.11 -18.75 -5.42
N ALA A 215 -16.70 -17.59 -5.69
CA ALA A 215 -17.06 -17.18 -7.05
C ALA A 215 -15.88 -16.65 -7.88
N VAL A 216 -14.79 -16.23 -7.24
CA VAL A 216 -13.51 -15.91 -7.90
C VAL A 216 -12.74 -17.19 -8.18
N GLU A 217 -12.61 -18.08 -7.19
CA GLU A 217 -11.97 -19.38 -7.35
C GLU A 217 -12.63 -20.23 -8.43
N SER A 218 -13.97 -20.21 -8.52
CA SER A 218 -14.68 -20.91 -9.60
C SER A 218 -14.34 -20.34 -10.96
N TYR A 219 -14.32 -19.00 -11.09
CA TYR A 219 -13.98 -18.33 -12.33
C TYR A 219 -12.54 -18.65 -12.78
N GLU A 220 -11.58 -18.62 -11.84
CA GLU A 220 -10.20 -19.02 -12.11
C GLU A 220 -10.09 -20.46 -12.55
N ARG A 221 -10.76 -21.42 -11.88
CA ARG A 221 -10.75 -22.82 -12.32
C ARG A 221 -11.34 -23.00 -13.71
N ASP A 222 -12.44 -22.32 -14.01
CA ASP A 222 -13.17 -22.49 -15.27
C ASP A 222 -12.41 -21.87 -16.47
N HIS A 223 -11.54 -20.89 -16.21
CA HIS A 223 -10.74 -20.20 -17.23
C HIS A 223 -9.23 -20.52 -17.15
N ALA A 224 -8.80 -21.34 -16.20
CA ALA A 224 -7.43 -21.84 -16.14
C ALA A 224 -7.16 -22.66 -17.39
N ARG A 225 -6.14 -22.26 -18.16
CA ARG A 225 -5.70 -23.05 -19.31
C ARG A 225 -5.38 -24.47 -18.85
N PRO A 226 -5.88 -25.52 -19.54
CA PRO A 226 -5.39 -26.87 -19.30
C PRO A 226 -3.87 -26.87 -19.52
N ALA A 227 -3.15 -27.42 -18.54
CA ALA A 227 -1.71 -27.57 -18.57
C ALA A 227 -1.26 -28.51 -19.70
#